data_AF-A0A367F2H5-F1
#
_entry.id   AF-A0A367F2H5-F1
#
_cell.length_a   1.000
_cell.length_b   1.000
_cell.length_c   1.000
_cell.angle_alpha   90.00
_cell.angle_beta   90.00
_cell.angle_gamma   90.00
#
_symmetry.space_group_name_H-M   'P 1'
#
loop_
_entity.id
_entity.type
_entity.pdbx_description
1 polymer ?
#
loop_
_entity_poly.entity_id
_entity_poly.type
_entity_poly.pdbx_seq_one_letter_code
_entity_poly.pdbx_strand_id
1 'polypeptide(L)'
;MPQLVPNPLCAALEEALRAVETMIREVDDDIEGPYRAFHGGGVWTGPTAVRFDAQLVHYRTRVRGSGDKILSELRLALARTPREVTEHEARSIAQRYGLS
;
A
#
# COMPACT_ATOMS: atom_id res chain seq x y z
N MET A 1 34.82 8.16 16.82
CA MET A 1 33.59 7.42 16.46
C MET A 1 32.80 8.32 15.53
N PRO A 2 32.38 7.88 14.33
CA PRO A 2 31.54 8.69 13.47
C PRO A 2 30.19 8.97 14.15
N GLN A 3 29.68 10.19 14.02
CA GLN A 3 28.36 10.55 14.54
C GLN A 3 27.28 9.84 13.71
N LEU A 4 26.44 9.07 14.40
CA LEU A 4 25.25 8.45 13.81
C LEU A 4 24.10 9.43 13.86
N VAL A 5 23.36 9.51 12.76
CA VAL A 5 22.18 10.36 12.59
C VAL A 5 21.02 9.54 11.99
N PRO A 6 19.77 9.97 12.17
CA PRO A 6 18.63 9.31 11.57
C PRO A 6 18.78 9.17 10.06
N ASN A 7 18.44 7.99 9.54
CA ASN A 7 18.47 7.74 8.10
C ASN A 7 17.27 8.40 7.42
N PRO A 8 17.47 9.36 6.50
CA PRO A 8 16.36 10.06 5.84
C PRO A 8 15.48 9.11 5.01
N LEU A 9 16.05 8.03 4.46
CA LEU A 9 15.27 7.01 3.75
C LEU A 9 14.35 6.22 4.68
N CYS A 10 14.78 5.94 5.92
CA CYS A 10 13.93 5.26 6.90
C CYS A 10 12.70 6.11 7.21
N ALA A 11 12.89 7.42 7.46
CA ALA A 11 11.79 8.36 7.70
C ALA A 11 10.85 8.47 6.49
N ALA A 12 11.40 8.57 5.27
CA ALA A 12 10.62 8.64 4.05
C ALA A 12 9.78 7.36 3.79
N LEU A 13 10.35 6.18 4.07
CA LEU A 13 9.64 4.90 3.94
C LEU A 13 8.51 4.78 4.97
N GLU A 14 8.70 5.26 6.20
CA GLU A 14 7.63 5.30 7.21
C GLU A 14 6.48 6.24 6.80
N GLU A 15 6.80 7.41 6.25
CA GLU A 15 5.79 8.33 5.74
C GLU A 15 5.03 7.75 4.53
N ALA A 16 5.76 7.19 3.57
CA ALA A 16 5.18 6.51 2.42
C ALA A 16 4.27 5.36 2.85
N LEU A 17 4.68 4.57 3.85
CA LEU A 17 3.85 3.48 4.39
C LEU A 17 2.53 4.01 4.96
N ARG A 18 2.55 5.08 5.76
CA ARG A 18 1.33 5.70 6.32
C ARG A 18 0.39 6.22 5.24
N ALA A 19 0.95 6.91 4.23
CA ALA A 19 0.17 7.44 3.12
C ALA A 19 -0.48 6.31 2.31
N VAL A 20 0.30 5.28 1.96
CA VAL A 20 -0.18 4.14 1.17
C VAL A 20 -1.19 3.29 1.93
N GLU A 21 -1.03 3.07 3.23
CA GLU A 21 -2.02 2.38 4.07
C GLU A 21 -3.37 3.11 4.08
N THR A 22 -3.35 4.45 4.06
CA THR A 22 -4.57 5.26 3.98
C THR A 22 -5.25 5.11 2.62
N MET A 23 -4.49 5.27 1.53
CA MET A 23 -5.02 5.12 0.16
C MET A 23 -5.60 3.72 -0.10
N ILE A 24 -4.93 2.66 0.38
CA ILE A 24 -5.42 1.28 0.22
C ILE A 24 -6.72 1.08 1.01
N ARG A 25 -6.82 1.64 2.21
CA ARG A 25 -8.05 1.56 3.01
C ARG A 25 -9.23 2.23 2.30
N GLU A 26 -9.01 3.43 1.75
CA GLU A 26 -10.04 4.15 0.99
C GLU A 26 -10.52 3.33 -0.22
N VAL A 27 -9.58 2.76 -0.98
CA VAL A 27 -9.91 1.91 -2.13
C VAL A 27 -10.67 0.64 -1.71
N ASP A 28 -10.28 0.02 -0.59
CA ASP A 28 -10.95 -1.16 -0.05
C ASP A 28 -12.39 -0.82 0.38
N ASP A 29 -12.59 0.29 1.08
CA ASP A 29 -13.90 0.75 1.53
C ASP A 29 -14.82 1.09 0.34
N ASP A 30 -14.29 1.76 -0.69
CA ASP A 30 -15.00 2.11 -1.92
C ASP A 30 -15.44 0.89 -2.74
N ILE A 31 -14.72 -0.23 -2.64
CA ILE A 31 -15.07 -1.48 -3.33
C ILE A 31 -16.01 -2.35 -2.48
N GLU A 32 -15.86 -2.34 -1.15
CA GLU A 32 -16.68 -3.14 -0.24
C GLU A 32 -18.13 -2.73 -0.23
N GLY A 33 -18.42 -1.42 -0.31
CA GLY A 33 -19.80 -0.92 -0.37
C GLY A 33 -20.60 -1.51 -1.53
N PRO A 34 -20.16 -1.32 -2.79
CA PRO A 34 -20.77 -1.92 -3.97
C PRO A 34 -20.82 -3.45 -3.92
N TYR A 35 -19.74 -4.10 -3.43
CA TYR A 35 -19.69 -5.56 -3.29
C TYR A 35 -20.79 -6.09 -2.37
N ARG A 36 -20.96 -5.47 -1.19
CA ARG A 36 -22.02 -5.83 -0.24
C ARG A 36 -23.40 -5.48 -0.77
N ALA A 37 -23.58 -4.35 -1.42
CA ALA A 37 -24.85 -3.96 -2.03
C ALA A 37 -25.31 -4.99 -3.08
N PHE A 38 -24.38 -5.46 -3.92
CA PHE A 38 -24.66 -6.50 -4.92
C PHE A 38 -25.08 -7.83 -4.27
N HIS A 39 -24.47 -8.21 -3.14
CA HIS A 39 -24.79 -9.45 -2.42
C HIS A 39 -25.93 -9.31 -1.39
N GLY A 40 -26.38 -8.09 -1.10
CA GLY A 40 -27.34 -7.78 -0.03
C GLY A 40 -28.80 -8.11 -0.35
N GLY A 41 -29.10 -8.44 -1.60
CA GLY A 41 -30.33 -9.12 -1.99
C GLY A 41 -31.34 -8.31 -2.81
N GLY A 42 -32.09 -9.09 -3.60
CA GLY A 42 -33.29 -8.70 -4.34
C GLY A 42 -33.03 -8.02 -5.68
N VAL A 43 -33.22 -8.78 -6.78
CA VAL A 43 -33.66 -8.34 -8.13
C VAL A 43 -32.75 -8.84 -9.27
N TRP A 44 -31.45 -9.03 -9.06
CA TRP A 44 -30.58 -9.48 -10.17
C TRP A 44 -30.21 -10.96 -10.09
N THR A 45 -31.02 -11.79 -10.74
CA THR A 45 -30.79 -13.23 -10.89
C THR A 45 -30.71 -13.62 -12.36
N GLY A 46 -29.90 -14.64 -12.68
CA GLY A 46 -29.75 -15.18 -14.03
C GLY A 46 -28.30 -15.18 -14.53
N PRO A 47 -28.03 -15.70 -15.75
CA PRO A 47 -26.67 -15.89 -16.25
C PRO A 47 -25.83 -14.60 -16.30
N THR A 48 -26.45 -13.45 -16.54
CA THR A 48 -25.77 -12.15 -16.54
C THR A 48 -25.32 -11.75 -15.13
N ALA A 49 -26.15 -11.97 -14.11
CA ALA A 49 -25.81 -11.70 -12.72
C ALA A 49 -24.61 -12.54 -12.27
N VAL A 50 -24.59 -13.83 -12.64
CA VAL A 50 -23.47 -14.74 -12.34
C VAL A 50 -22.16 -14.27 -12.99
N ARG A 51 -22.21 -13.83 -14.26
CA ARG A 51 -21.02 -13.32 -14.95
C ARG A 51 -20.51 -12.03 -14.32
N PHE A 52 -21.41 -11.13 -13.95
CA PHE A 52 -21.04 -9.89 -13.30
C PHE A 52 -20.43 -10.15 -11.92
N ASP A 53 -21.02 -11.05 -11.13
CA ASP A 53 -20.48 -11.46 -9.84
C ASP A 53 -19.03 -11.97 -9.95
N ALA A 54 -18.77 -12.87 -10.91
CA ALA A 54 -17.42 -13.37 -11.15
C ALA A 54 -16.42 -12.26 -11.50
N GLN A 55 -16.83 -11.27 -12.30
CA GLN A 55 -16.00 -10.11 -12.63
C GLN A 55 -15.77 -9.20 -11.42
N LEU A 56 -16.80 -8.98 -10.61
CA LEU A 56 -16.75 -8.17 -9.41
C LEU A 56 -15.83 -8.79 -8.35
N VAL A 57 -15.96 -10.10 -8.10
CA VAL A 57 -15.07 -10.89 -7.24
C VAL A 57 -13.63 -10.83 -7.75
N HIS A 58 -13.43 -11.00 -9.06
CA HIS A 58 -12.10 -10.92 -9.66
C HIS A 58 -11.46 -9.54 -9.45
N TYR A 59 -12.20 -8.46 -9.74
CA TYR A 59 -11.72 -7.09 -9.57
C TYR A 59 -11.38 -6.80 -8.11
N ARG A 60 -12.29 -7.11 -7.18
CA ARG A 60 -12.08 -6.97 -5.73
C ARG A 60 -10.83 -7.70 -5.26
N THR A 61 -10.65 -8.95 -5.69
CA THR A 61 -9.46 -9.75 -5.33
C THR A 61 -8.18 -9.13 -5.88
N ARG A 62 -8.22 -8.65 -7.12
CA ARG A 62 -7.05 -8.06 -7.78
C ARG A 62 -6.62 -6.74 -7.14
N VAL A 63 -7.58 -5.90 -6.78
CA VAL A 63 -7.30 -4.63 -6.11
C VAL A 63 -6.69 -4.87 -4.74
N ARG A 64 -7.31 -5.72 -3.91
CA ARG A 64 -6.75 -6.10 -2.60
C ARG A 64 -5.35 -6.69 -2.69
N GLY A 65 -5.17 -7.68 -3.56
CA GLY A 65 -3.88 -8.32 -3.74
C GLY A 65 -2.79 -7.34 -4.22
N SER A 66 -3.16 -6.31 -4.99
CA SER A 66 -2.23 -5.26 -5.40
C SER A 66 -1.85 -4.36 -4.22
N GLY A 67 -2.83 -3.94 -3.40
CA GLY A 67 -2.59 -3.18 -2.18
C GLY A 67 -1.68 -3.91 -1.19
N ASP A 68 -2.00 -5.18 -0.90
CA ASP A 68 -1.21 -6.03 0.00
C ASP A 68 0.24 -6.20 -0.49
N LYS A 69 0.43 -6.35 -1.80
CA LYS A 69 1.76 -6.46 -2.39
C LYS A 69 2.57 -5.18 -2.20
N ILE A 70 1.97 -4.01 -2.47
CA ILE A 70 2.65 -2.71 -2.29
C ILE A 70 3.05 -2.52 -0.82
N LEU A 71 2.13 -2.80 0.12
CA LEU A 71 2.44 -2.70 1.55
C LEU A 71 3.54 -3.65 1.97
N SER A 72 3.52 -4.88 1.46
CA SER A 72 4.53 -5.89 1.76
C SER A 72 5.91 -5.46 1.26
N GLU A 73 6.00 -4.91 0.05
CA GLU A 73 7.24 -4.39 -0.52
C GLU A 73 7.79 -3.19 0.27
N LEU A 74 6.92 -2.24 0.67
CA LEU A 74 7.32 -1.09 1.49
C LEU A 74 7.79 -1.51 2.89
N ARG A 75 7.06 -2.42 3.55
CA ARG A 75 7.46 -2.96 4.87
C ARG A 75 8.78 -3.71 4.79
N LEU A 76 8.99 -4.47 3.72
CA LEU A 76 10.25 -5.18 3.49
C LEU A 76 11.41 -4.21 3.24
N ALA A 77 11.19 -3.14 2.47
CA ALA A 77 12.19 -2.10 2.25
C ALA A 77 12.55 -1.38 3.56
N LEU A 78 11.56 -1.03 4.37
CA LEU A 78 11.76 -0.40 5.68
C LEU A 78 12.52 -1.33 6.64
N ALA A 79 12.15 -2.60 6.72
CA ALA A 79 12.81 -3.58 7.59
C ALA A 79 14.29 -3.80 7.21
N ARG A 80 14.66 -3.59 5.95
CA ARG A 80 16.04 -3.70 5.46
C ARG A 80 16.84 -2.41 5.56
N THR A 81 16.19 -1.29 5.88
CA THR A 81 16.83 0.03 5.94
C THR A 81 17.32 0.29 7.36
N PRO A 82 18.62 0.58 7.57
CA PRO A 82 19.14 0.97 8.89
C PRO A 82 18.44 2.24 9.41
N ARG A 83 18.09 2.25 10.69
CA ARG A 83 17.45 3.42 11.33
C ARG A 83 18.39 4.61 11.45
N GLU A 84 19.66 4.34 11.68
CA GLU A 84 20.72 5.33 11.84
C GLU A 84 21.87 4.99 10.90
N VAL A 85 22.49 6.03 10.35
CA VAL A 85 23.64 5.95 9.44
C VAL A 85 24.61 7.07 9.81
N THR A 86 25.82 7.05 9.27
CA THR A 86 26.73 8.19 9.45
C THR A 86 26.20 9.43 8.73
N GLU A 87 26.59 10.63 9.18
CA GLU A 87 26.18 11.88 8.51
C GLU A 87 26.52 11.93 7.01
N HIS A 88 27.66 11.36 6.62
CA HIS A 88 28.06 11.30 5.22
C HIS A 88 27.08 10.44 4.41
N GLU A 89 26.75 9.25 4.91
CA GLU A 89 25.76 8.36 4.30
C GLU A 89 24.37 9.01 4.25
N ALA A 90 23.93 9.68 5.32
CA ALA A 90 22.65 10.39 5.35
C ALA A 90 22.56 11.43 4.21
N ARG A 91 23.60 12.25 4.01
CA ARG A 91 23.66 13.22 2.91
C ARG A 91 23.65 12.54 1.54
N SER A 92 24.42 11.47 1.36
CA SER A 92 24.44 10.73 0.09
C SER A 92 23.09 10.07 -0.21
N ILE A 93 22.41 9.52 0.80
CA ILE A 93 21.07 8.94 0.68
C ILE A 93 20.06 10.04 0.32
N ALA A 94 20.08 11.17 1.02
CA ALA A 94 19.19 12.29 0.76
C ALA A 94 19.33 12.77 -0.69
N GLN A 95 20.56 12.96 -1.17
CA GLN A 95 20.83 13.36 -2.55
C GLN A 95 20.36 12.29 -3.56
N ARG A 96 20.63 11.01 -3.29
CA ARG A 96 20.28 9.91 -4.20
C ARG A 96 18.77 9.76 -4.39
N TYR A 97 18.00 9.98 -3.33
CA TYR A 97 16.54 9.79 -3.33
C TYR A 97 15.76 11.11 -3.40
N GLY A 98 16.45 12.25 -3.50
CA GLY A 98 15.81 13.57 -3.56
C GLY A 98 15.06 13.95 -2.28
N LEU A 99 15.56 13.51 -1.12
CA LEU A 99 14.97 13.80 0.19
C LEU A 99 15.55 15.12 0.72
N SER A 100 14.69 16.00 1.22
CA SER A 100 15.04 17.32 1.76
C SER A 100 15.26 17.30 3.27
#